data_AF-F4ST24-F1
#
_entry.id   AF-F4ST24-F1
#
_cell.length_a   1.000
_cell.length_b   1.000
_cell.length_c   1.000
_cell.angle_alpha   90.00
_cell.angle_beta   90.00
_cell.angle_gamma   90.00
#
_symmetry.space_group_name_H-M   'P 1'
#
loop_
_entity.id
_entity.type
_entity.pdbx_description
1 polymer ?
#
loop_
_entity_poly.entity_id
_entity_poly.type
_entity_poly.pdbx_seq_one_letter_code
_entity_poly.pdbx_strand_id
1 'polypeptide(L)'
;MEFSPPLQRATLIQRYKRFLADVITPDGRELTLHCPNTGAMTGCAMPGDTVWYSTSDNTKRKYPHTWELTQSQSGAIICVNTLWANRLTKEAILNESIAELSGYSSLKSEVKYGAERSRIDFMLQADSRPDCYIEVKSVTLAENEQGYFPDAVTERGQKHLRELMSVAAEGQRAVIFFAVLHSAITRFSPARHIDEKYAQLLSEAQQRGVEILAYKAELSAEGMALKKSLPVTL
;
A
#
# COMPACT_ATOMS: atom_id res chain seq x y z
N MET A 1 9.50 -1.88 -10.31
CA MET A 1 8.73 -2.03 -11.56
C MET A 1 8.73 -0.73 -12.35
N GLU A 2 8.59 -0.84 -13.68
CA GLU A 2 8.39 0.29 -14.59
C GLU A 2 6.94 0.32 -15.09
N PHE A 3 6.40 1.52 -15.30
CA PHE A 3 5.14 1.71 -16.02
C PHE A 3 5.42 1.61 -17.52
N SER A 4 4.82 0.60 -18.16
CA SER A 4 4.96 0.37 -19.59
C SER A 4 3.58 0.17 -20.22
N PRO A 5 3.13 1.10 -21.08
CA PRO A 5 3.81 2.35 -21.48
C PRO A 5 3.93 3.37 -20.33
N PRO A 6 4.75 4.43 -20.48
CA PRO A 6 4.86 5.50 -19.49
C PRO A 6 3.52 6.17 -19.19
N LEU A 7 3.35 6.65 -17.96
CA LEU A 7 2.10 7.29 -17.53
C LEU A 7 1.88 8.63 -18.22
N GLN A 8 0.61 8.95 -18.45
CA GLN A 8 0.17 10.26 -18.94
C GLN A 8 -0.30 11.13 -17.78
N ARG A 9 -0.14 12.45 -17.88
CA ARG A 9 -0.56 13.40 -16.83
C ARG A 9 -1.86 14.12 -17.17
N ALA A 10 -2.61 14.49 -16.15
CA ALA A 10 -3.77 15.39 -16.22
C ALA A 10 -3.90 16.21 -14.92
N THR A 11 -4.78 17.21 -14.90
CA THR A 11 -5.08 18.01 -13.71
C THR A 11 -6.40 17.54 -13.11
N LEU A 12 -6.40 17.20 -11.81
CA LEU A 12 -7.60 16.72 -11.14
C LEU A 12 -8.65 17.82 -11.00
N ILE A 13 -9.89 17.55 -11.42
CA ILE A 13 -11.04 18.38 -11.09
C ILE A 13 -11.64 17.89 -9.77
N GLN A 14 -12.06 16.63 -9.73
CA GLN A 14 -12.67 16.03 -8.54
C GLN A 14 -12.64 14.50 -8.60
N ARG A 15 -12.54 13.86 -7.43
CA ARG A 15 -12.87 12.45 -7.24
C ARG A 15 -14.29 12.34 -6.71
N TYR A 16 -15.09 11.44 -7.26
CA TYR A 16 -16.48 11.23 -6.85
C TYR A 16 -16.89 9.77 -6.97
N LYS A 17 -17.98 9.41 -6.28
CA LYS A 17 -18.49 8.03 -6.19
C LYS A 17 -17.43 7.00 -5.78
N ARG A 18 -16.34 7.42 -5.13
CA ARG A 18 -15.14 6.64 -4.75
C ARG A 18 -14.29 6.11 -5.91
N PHE A 19 -14.90 5.66 -6.99
CA PHE A 19 -14.22 4.94 -8.09
C PHE A 19 -14.08 5.74 -9.40
N LEU A 20 -14.46 7.02 -9.43
CA LEU A 20 -14.33 7.91 -10.58
C LEU A 20 -13.57 9.18 -10.20
N ALA A 21 -12.82 9.71 -11.16
CA ALA A 21 -12.22 11.04 -11.07
C ALA A 21 -12.30 11.72 -12.43
N ASP A 22 -12.78 12.97 -12.46
CA ASP A 22 -12.75 13.79 -13.67
C ASP A 22 -11.49 14.67 -13.64
N VAL A 23 -10.84 14.77 -14.80
CA VAL A 23 -9.54 15.43 -14.96
C VAL A 23 -9.52 16.24 -16.26
N ILE A 24 -8.62 17.23 -16.33
CA ILE A 24 -8.33 17.99 -17.56
C ILE A 24 -6.98 17.54 -18.11
N THR A 25 -6.95 17.03 -19.33
CA THR A 25 -5.73 16.61 -20.03
C THR A 25 -4.91 17.82 -20.52
N PRO A 26 -3.65 17.65 -20.94
CA PRO A 26 -2.80 18.76 -21.38
C PRO A 26 -3.32 19.55 -22.59
N ASP A 27 -4.21 18.96 -23.40
CA ASP A 27 -4.90 19.61 -24.52
C ASP A 27 -6.23 20.28 -24.13
N GLY A 28 -6.54 20.33 -22.82
CA GLY A 28 -7.71 21.03 -22.27
C GLY A 28 -9.02 20.25 -22.30
N ARG A 29 -8.99 18.95 -22.61
CA ARG A 29 -10.21 18.11 -22.64
C ARG A 29 -10.51 17.50 -21.28
N GLU A 30 -11.79 17.35 -20.98
CA GLU A 30 -12.22 16.56 -19.83
C GLU A 30 -12.12 15.06 -20.11
N LEU A 31 -11.64 14.31 -19.13
CA LEU A 31 -11.50 12.86 -19.17
C LEU A 31 -11.94 12.28 -17.82
N THR A 32 -12.67 11.16 -17.84
CA THR A 32 -12.99 10.40 -16.62
C THR A 32 -12.04 9.23 -16.47
N LEU A 33 -11.34 9.19 -15.34
CA LEU A 33 -10.47 8.10 -14.91
C LEU A 33 -11.21 7.14 -13.96
N HIS A 34 -10.84 5.87 -14.02
CA HIS A 34 -11.11 4.95 -12.92
C HIS A 34 -10.18 5.26 -11.74
N CYS A 35 -10.75 5.43 -10.54
CA CYS A 35 -10.03 5.51 -9.29
C CYS A 35 -10.01 4.11 -8.62
N PRO A 36 -8.85 3.40 -8.59
CA PRO A 36 -8.74 2.05 -8.06
C PRO A 36 -8.64 1.98 -6.53
N ASN A 37 -8.74 3.13 -5.85
CA ASN A 37 -8.71 3.23 -4.39
C ASN A 37 -10.11 3.47 -3.84
N THR A 38 -10.55 2.62 -2.92
CA THR A 38 -11.87 2.70 -2.28
C THR A 38 -11.86 3.42 -0.93
N GLY A 39 -10.68 3.72 -0.39
CA GLY A 39 -10.47 4.42 0.88
C GLY A 39 -10.76 5.91 0.81
N ALA A 40 -10.51 6.61 1.91
CA ALA A 40 -10.79 8.04 2.02
C ALA A 40 -9.91 8.87 1.07
N MET A 41 -8.67 8.42 0.83
CA MET A 41 -7.67 9.16 0.03
C MET A 41 -7.40 10.56 0.60
N THR A 42 -7.40 10.68 1.93
CA THR A 42 -7.11 11.93 2.64
C THR A 42 -5.76 12.49 2.16
N GLY A 43 -5.76 13.73 1.70
CA GLY A 43 -4.56 14.41 1.17
C GLY A 43 -4.07 13.92 -0.20
N CYS A 44 -4.77 12.99 -0.86
CA CYS A 44 -4.32 12.37 -2.12
C CYS A 44 -5.15 12.75 -3.36
N ALA A 45 -6.21 13.55 -3.18
CA ALA A 45 -7.20 13.84 -4.23
C ALA A 45 -7.67 15.30 -4.20
N MET A 46 -6.76 16.25 -4.00
CA MET A 46 -7.12 17.67 -3.94
C MET A 46 -7.36 18.22 -5.35
N PRO A 47 -8.48 18.92 -5.62
CA PRO A 47 -8.67 19.63 -6.88
C PRO A 47 -7.46 20.50 -7.23
N GLY A 48 -7.01 20.42 -8.48
CA GLY A 48 -5.81 21.10 -8.97
C GLY A 48 -4.51 20.29 -8.87
N ASP A 49 -4.50 19.16 -8.13
CA ASP A 49 -3.33 18.27 -8.13
C ASP A 49 -3.07 17.69 -9.53
N THR A 50 -1.80 17.44 -9.84
CA THR A 50 -1.45 16.68 -11.05
C THR A 50 -1.67 15.20 -10.76
N VAL A 51 -2.31 14.50 -11.69
CA VAL A 51 -2.52 13.05 -11.61
C VAL A 51 -1.85 12.37 -12.79
N TRP A 52 -1.36 11.16 -12.55
CA TRP A 52 -0.76 10.31 -13.56
C TRP A 52 -1.61 9.06 -13.74
N TYR A 53 -1.91 8.74 -14.99
CA TYR A 53 -2.81 7.65 -15.33
C TYR A 53 -2.23 6.72 -16.38
N SER A 54 -2.58 5.44 -16.26
CA SER A 54 -2.29 4.39 -17.24
C SER A 54 -3.46 4.24 -18.22
N THR A 55 -3.21 3.60 -19.36
CA THR A 55 -4.23 3.25 -20.34
C THR A 55 -4.22 1.74 -20.57
N SER A 56 -5.37 1.10 -20.41
CA SER A 56 -5.56 -0.32 -20.68
C SER A 56 -5.98 -0.54 -22.12
N ASP A 57 -5.30 -1.44 -22.83
CA ASP A 57 -5.66 -1.86 -24.21
C ASP A 57 -6.97 -2.64 -24.31
N ASN A 58 -7.54 -3.07 -23.18
CA ASN A 58 -8.84 -3.73 -23.15
C ASN A 58 -9.99 -2.76 -23.52
N THR A 59 -10.38 -2.78 -24.78
CA THR A 59 -11.42 -1.95 -25.39
C THR A 59 -12.83 -2.15 -24.83
N LYS A 60 -13.06 -3.21 -24.03
CA LYS A 60 -14.38 -3.47 -23.41
C LYS A 60 -14.61 -2.67 -22.12
N ARG A 61 -13.58 -2.01 -21.59
CA ARG A 61 -13.72 -1.21 -20.36
C ARG A 61 -14.46 0.08 -20.64
N LYS A 62 -15.45 0.40 -19.80
CA LYS A 62 -16.15 1.70 -19.85
C LYS A 62 -15.19 2.87 -19.62
N TYR A 63 -14.23 2.71 -18.71
CA TYR A 63 -13.17 3.67 -18.43
C TYR A 63 -11.82 2.95 -18.61
N PRO A 64 -11.14 3.12 -19.76
CA PRO A 64 -9.88 2.43 -20.04
C PRO A 64 -8.69 3.04 -19.31
N HIS A 65 -8.84 4.25 -18.75
CA HIS A 65 -7.78 4.96 -18.05
C HIS A 65 -7.89 4.78 -16.54
N THR A 66 -6.78 4.48 -15.88
CA THR A 66 -6.72 4.25 -14.42
C THR A 66 -5.80 5.27 -13.78
N TRP A 67 -6.28 5.93 -12.72
CA TRP A 67 -5.47 6.84 -11.92
C TRP A 67 -4.46 6.05 -11.07
N GLU A 68 -3.17 6.25 -11.35
CA GLU A 68 -2.07 5.53 -10.70
C GLU A 68 -1.44 6.36 -9.58
N LEU A 69 -1.04 7.60 -9.91
CA LEU A 69 -0.31 8.48 -9.00
C LEU A 69 -0.96 9.86 -8.87
N THR A 70 -0.78 10.47 -7.71
CA THR A 70 -1.00 11.91 -7.50
C THR A 70 0.35 12.56 -7.27
N GLN A 71 0.58 13.70 -7.92
CA GLN A 71 1.60 14.65 -7.53
C GLN A 71 0.90 15.86 -6.93
N SER A 72 1.01 15.99 -5.61
CA SER A 72 0.40 17.09 -4.86
C SER A 72 0.98 18.43 -5.30
N GLN A 73 0.27 19.52 -5.01
CA GLN A 73 0.77 20.88 -5.23
C GLN A 73 2.09 21.19 -4.50
N SER A 74 2.42 20.46 -3.44
CA SER A 74 3.72 20.56 -2.74
C SER A 74 4.86 19.82 -3.44
N GLY A 75 4.58 19.10 -4.53
CA GLY A 75 5.53 18.30 -5.29
C GLY A 75 5.65 16.84 -4.85
N ALA A 76 5.07 16.45 -3.71
CA ALA A 76 5.09 15.07 -3.25
C ALA A 76 4.30 14.15 -4.20
N ILE A 77 4.92 13.04 -4.62
CA ILE A 77 4.33 11.96 -5.41
C ILE A 77 3.74 10.90 -4.46
N ILE A 78 2.55 10.40 -4.80
CA ILE A 78 1.74 9.47 -4.03
C ILE A 78 1.23 8.40 -4.97
N CYS A 79 1.48 7.12 -4.67
CA CYS A 79 0.83 6.03 -5.41
C CYS A 79 -0.54 5.77 -4.80
N VAL A 80 -1.57 6.26 -5.50
CA VAL A 80 -2.96 6.14 -5.04
C VAL A 80 -3.56 4.80 -5.41
N ASN A 81 -3.04 4.13 -6.45
CA ASN A 81 -3.42 2.77 -6.79
C ASN A 81 -2.77 1.77 -5.85
N THR A 82 -3.43 1.52 -4.72
CA THR A 82 -2.96 0.61 -3.66
C THR A 82 -2.87 -0.85 -4.10
N LEU A 83 -3.43 -1.22 -5.27
CA LEU A 83 -3.29 -2.57 -5.81
C LEU A 83 -1.83 -2.92 -6.15
N TRP A 84 -0.96 -1.90 -6.31
CA TRP A 84 0.47 -2.11 -6.53
C TRP A 84 1.24 -2.57 -5.30
N ALA A 85 0.73 -2.37 -4.08
CA ALA A 85 1.47 -2.66 -2.85
C ALA A 85 1.97 -4.11 -2.81
N ASN A 86 1.09 -5.09 -3.06
CA ASN A 86 1.48 -6.50 -3.09
C ASN A 86 2.54 -6.78 -4.16
N ARG A 87 2.38 -6.21 -5.37
CA ARG A 87 3.38 -6.39 -6.45
C ARG A 87 4.75 -5.82 -6.04
N LEU A 88 4.77 -4.61 -5.49
CA LEU A 88 6.00 -3.95 -5.05
C LEU A 88 6.68 -4.72 -3.93
N THR A 89 5.92 -5.20 -2.94
CA THR A 89 6.44 -6.03 -1.85
C THR A 89 7.02 -7.33 -2.40
N LYS A 90 6.30 -8.02 -3.29
CA LYS A 90 6.81 -9.25 -3.92
C LYS A 90 8.11 -9.00 -4.68
N GLU A 91 8.16 -7.96 -5.50
CA GLU A 91 9.38 -7.59 -6.25
C GLU A 91 10.55 -7.31 -5.30
N ALA A 92 10.31 -6.56 -4.23
CA ALA A 92 11.32 -6.17 -3.25
C ALA A 92 11.81 -7.34 -2.36
N ILE A 93 10.97 -8.34 -2.10
CA ILE A 93 11.39 -9.59 -1.44
C ILE A 93 12.29 -10.38 -2.39
N LEU A 94 11.84 -10.60 -3.65
CA LEU A 94 12.55 -11.45 -4.60
C LEU A 94 13.89 -10.87 -5.08
N ASN A 95 14.03 -9.55 -5.07
CA ASN A 95 15.29 -8.87 -5.39
C ASN A 95 16.13 -8.51 -4.15
N GLU A 96 15.76 -9.01 -2.97
CA GLU A 96 16.45 -8.84 -1.70
C GLU A 96 16.58 -7.38 -1.21
N SER A 97 15.74 -6.46 -1.70
CA SER A 97 15.68 -5.08 -1.19
C SER A 97 15.13 -4.98 0.24
N ILE A 98 14.42 -6.03 0.70
CA ILE A 98 13.92 -6.15 2.08
C ILE A 98 14.72 -7.24 2.78
N ALA A 99 15.85 -6.87 3.37
CA ALA A 99 16.81 -7.81 3.95
C ALA A 99 16.21 -8.71 5.05
N GLU A 100 15.24 -8.19 5.81
CA GLU A 100 14.54 -8.93 6.87
C GLU A 100 13.75 -10.14 6.34
N LEU A 101 13.41 -10.15 5.05
CA LEU A 101 12.60 -11.16 4.38
C LEU A 101 13.41 -12.04 3.41
N SER A 102 14.72 -11.86 3.34
CA SER A 102 15.62 -12.69 2.53
C SER A 102 15.86 -14.08 3.14
N GLY A 103 16.43 -15.00 2.35
CA GLY A 103 16.82 -16.34 2.81
C GLY A 103 15.66 -17.34 2.93
N TYR A 104 14.60 -17.16 2.15
CA TYR A 104 13.53 -18.14 1.94
C TYR A 104 13.63 -18.69 0.50
N SER A 105 13.32 -19.97 0.30
CA SER A 105 13.45 -20.63 -1.01
C SER A 105 12.19 -20.52 -1.87
N SER A 106 11.04 -20.19 -1.28
CA SER A 106 9.78 -20.02 -2.00
C SER A 106 8.91 -18.89 -1.45
N LEU A 107 8.12 -18.30 -2.34
CA LEU A 107 7.12 -17.27 -2.04
C LEU A 107 5.79 -17.67 -2.68
N LYS A 108 4.75 -17.84 -1.84
CA LYS A 108 3.36 -18.06 -2.25
C LYS A 108 2.55 -16.80 -2.00
N SER A 109 1.54 -16.55 -2.83
CA SER A 109 0.62 -15.40 -2.70
C SER A 109 -0.80 -15.87 -2.42
N GLU A 110 -1.59 -15.04 -1.72
CA GLU A 110 -3.03 -15.27 -1.48
C GLU A 110 -3.34 -16.61 -0.79
N VAL A 111 -2.50 -16.99 0.18
CA VAL A 111 -2.61 -18.28 0.88
C VAL A 111 -3.70 -18.19 1.95
N LYS A 112 -4.63 -19.15 1.97
CA LYS A 112 -5.64 -19.21 3.04
C LYS A 112 -4.97 -19.57 4.37
N TYR A 113 -5.31 -18.85 5.43
CA TYR A 113 -4.78 -19.07 6.77
C TYR A 113 -5.78 -18.67 7.85
N GLY A 114 -5.47 -19.02 9.10
CA GLY A 114 -6.25 -18.65 10.28
C GLY A 114 -7.59 -19.39 10.39
N ALA A 115 -8.21 -19.27 11.57
CA ALA A 115 -9.48 -19.89 11.88
C ALA A 115 -10.66 -19.24 11.13
N GLU A 116 -10.54 -17.96 10.77
CA GLU A 116 -11.62 -17.20 10.13
C GLU A 116 -11.54 -17.16 8.59
N ARG A 117 -10.76 -18.08 7.98
CA ARG A 117 -10.61 -18.25 6.52
C ARG A 117 -10.13 -17.00 5.78
N SER A 118 -9.31 -16.17 6.44
CA SER A 118 -8.63 -15.06 5.78
C SER A 118 -7.59 -15.56 4.77
N ARG A 119 -7.10 -14.63 3.95
CA ARG A 119 -5.97 -14.87 3.04
C ARG A 119 -4.82 -13.97 3.46
N ILE A 120 -3.63 -14.54 3.59
CA ILE A 120 -2.39 -13.80 3.79
C ILE A 120 -1.89 -13.38 2.41
N ASP A 121 -1.37 -12.15 2.32
CA ASP A 121 -0.86 -11.63 1.05
C ASP A 121 0.31 -12.47 0.55
N PHE A 122 1.25 -12.81 1.44
CA PHE A 122 2.38 -13.69 1.14
C PHE A 122 2.70 -14.70 2.23
N MET A 123 3.19 -15.86 1.81
CA MET A 123 3.80 -16.87 2.69
C MET A 123 5.17 -17.26 2.12
N LEU A 124 6.24 -17.03 2.89
CA LEU A 124 7.59 -17.46 2.54
C LEU A 124 7.95 -18.76 3.27
N GLN A 125 8.64 -19.67 2.58
CA GLN A 125 9.04 -20.97 3.15
C GLN A 125 10.49 -21.31 2.83
N ALA A 126 11.14 -22.02 3.74
CA ALA A 126 12.48 -22.59 3.60
C ALA A 126 12.62 -23.81 4.53
N ASP A 127 13.38 -24.83 4.13
CA ASP A 127 13.48 -26.10 4.87
C ASP A 127 14.00 -25.94 6.31
N SER A 128 14.85 -24.92 6.54
CA SER A 128 15.49 -24.64 7.82
C SER A 128 14.84 -23.54 8.65
N ARG A 129 13.65 -23.05 8.26
CA ARG A 129 13.00 -21.88 8.87
C ARG A 129 11.50 -22.11 9.07
N PRO A 130 10.88 -21.52 10.10
CA PRO A 130 9.42 -21.43 10.17
C PRO A 130 8.85 -20.71 8.95
N ASP A 131 7.62 -21.05 8.58
CA ASP A 131 6.89 -20.33 7.53
C ASP A 131 6.69 -18.87 7.98
N CYS A 132 6.85 -17.94 7.04
CA CYS A 132 6.71 -16.50 7.29
C CYS A 132 5.47 -15.96 6.59
N TYR A 133 4.49 -15.53 7.38
CA TYR A 133 3.22 -14.96 6.95
C TYR A 133 3.34 -13.45 6.91
N ILE A 134 3.07 -12.84 5.76
CA ILE A 134 3.24 -11.40 5.54
C ILE A 134 1.92 -10.80 5.09
N GLU A 135 1.38 -9.89 5.91
CA GLU A 135 0.23 -9.06 5.58
C GLU A 135 0.74 -7.69 5.10
N VAL A 136 0.32 -7.25 3.92
CA VAL A 136 0.72 -5.97 3.33
C VAL A 136 -0.37 -4.91 3.56
N LYS A 137 0.06 -3.73 4.02
CA LYS A 137 -0.78 -2.54 4.14
C LYS A 137 -0.21 -1.42 3.29
N SER A 138 -1.08 -0.70 2.58
CA SER A 138 -0.70 0.52 1.86
C SER A 138 -0.81 1.73 2.78
N VAL A 139 0.23 2.57 2.81
CA VAL A 139 0.26 3.81 3.60
C VAL A 139 0.35 5.00 2.65
N THR A 140 -0.73 5.78 2.58
CA THR A 140 -0.81 7.02 1.78
C THR A 140 -1.12 8.26 2.61
N LEU A 141 -1.69 8.10 3.81
CA LEU A 141 -1.99 9.22 4.71
C LEU A 141 -0.67 9.78 5.27
N ALA A 142 -0.45 11.07 5.01
CA ALA A 142 0.69 11.82 5.50
C ALA A 142 0.23 13.11 6.18
N GLU A 143 0.84 13.42 7.31
CA GLU A 143 0.82 14.75 7.93
C GLU A 143 2.27 15.25 7.94
N ASN A 144 2.58 16.13 6.98
CA ASN A 144 3.95 16.49 6.65
C ASN A 144 4.80 15.24 6.35
N GLU A 145 5.77 14.93 7.21
CA GLU A 145 6.65 13.76 7.07
C GLU A 145 6.19 12.53 7.86
N GLN A 146 5.15 12.68 8.67
CA GLN A 146 4.60 11.60 9.48
C GLN A 146 3.61 10.78 8.65
N GLY A 147 3.88 9.48 8.52
CA GLY A 147 3.00 8.53 7.87
C GLY A 147 2.07 7.84 8.86
N TYR A 148 0.84 7.59 8.43
CA TYR A 148 -0.21 7.01 9.27
C TYR A 148 -0.98 5.89 8.57
N PHE A 149 -1.37 4.88 9.35
CA PHE A 149 -2.38 3.90 8.95
C PHE A 149 -3.25 3.53 10.15
N PRO A 150 -4.58 3.39 9.99
CA PRO A 150 -5.35 3.60 8.75
C PRO A 150 -5.75 5.07 8.52
N ASP A 151 -6.34 5.39 7.36
CA ASP A 151 -6.93 6.71 7.06
C ASP A 151 -8.44 6.81 7.41
N ALA A 152 -9.03 5.69 7.87
CA ALA A 152 -10.37 5.57 8.43
C ALA A 152 -10.44 4.31 9.32
N VAL A 153 -11.43 4.22 10.22
CA VAL A 153 -11.64 3.03 11.07
C VAL A 153 -11.75 1.75 10.21
N THR A 154 -11.03 0.69 10.60
CA THR A 154 -10.91 -0.55 9.81
C THR A 154 -11.05 -1.83 10.64
N GLU A 155 -12.29 -2.26 10.88
CA GLU A 155 -12.57 -3.54 11.57
C GLU A 155 -11.93 -4.74 10.89
N ARG A 156 -11.85 -4.71 9.54
CA ARG A 156 -11.16 -5.74 8.76
C ARG A 156 -9.66 -5.76 9.04
N GLY A 157 -9.01 -4.59 9.11
CA GLY A 157 -7.60 -4.50 9.49
C GLY A 157 -7.35 -4.97 10.91
N GLN A 158 -8.25 -4.64 11.84
CA GLN A 158 -8.19 -5.11 13.23
C GLN A 158 -8.32 -6.65 13.32
N LYS A 159 -9.20 -7.27 12.52
CA LYS A 159 -9.31 -8.73 12.42
C LYS A 159 -7.99 -9.35 11.95
N HIS A 160 -7.42 -8.84 10.85
CA HIS A 160 -6.19 -9.41 10.30
C HIS A 160 -5.01 -9.31 11.29
N LEU A 161 -4.95 -8.25 12.11
CA LEU A 161 -3.96 -8.17 13.20
C LEU A 161 -4.13 -9.30 14.22
N ARG A 162 -5.35 -9.63 14.62
CA ARG A 162 -5.60 -10.75 15.54
C ARG A 162 -5.21 -12.09 14.93
N GLU A 163 -5.45 -12.27 13.63
CA GLU A 163 -5.02 -13.50 12.93
C GLU A 163 -3.50 -13.63 12.87
N LEU A 164 -2.77 -12.54 12.62
CA LEU A 164 -1.31 -12.55 12.70
C LEU A 164 -0.79 -12.88 14.09
N MET A 165 -1.46 -12.40 15.15
CA MET A 165 -1.11 -12.78 16.53
C MET A 165 -1.28 -14.29 16.76
N SER A 166 -2.32 -14.90 16.20
CA SER A 166 -2.51 -16.36 16.27
C SER A 166 -1.40 -17.11 15.53
N VAL A 167 -1.00 -16.64 14.34
CA VAL A 167 0.13 -17.21 13.58
C VAL A 167 1.42 -17.18 14.41
N ALA A 168 1.72 -16.05 15.05
CA ALA A 168 2.88 -15.94 15.94
C ALA A 168 2.78 -16.88 17.14
N ALA A 169 1.60 -17.01 17.75
CA ALA A 169 1.36 -17.90 18.88
C ALA A 169 1.53 -19.40 18.52
N GLU A 170 1.31 -19.76 17.24
CA GLU A 170 1.54 -21.10 16.70
C GLU A 170 3.03 -21.37 16.37
N GLY A 171 3.93 -20.41 16.67
CA GLY A 171 5.37 -20.54 16.45
C GLY A 171 5.83 -20.26 15.02
N GLN A 172 4.94 -19.79 14.15
CA GLN A 172 5.30 -19.31 12.82
C GLN A 172 5.77 -17.85 12.88
N ARG A 173 6.51 -17.42 11.86
CA ARG A 173 6.91 -16.01 11.75
C ARG A 173 5.75 -15.20 11.17
N ALA A 174 5.34 -14.12 11.84
CA ALA A 174 4.27 -13.24 11.38
C ALA A 174 4.81 -11.82 11.19
N VAL A 175 4.55 -11.23 10.04
CA VAL A 175 5.01 -9.88 9.66
C VAL A 175 3.82 -9.07 9.17
N ILE A 176 3.65 -7.87 9.71
CA ILE A 176 2.85 -6.83 9.06
C ILE A 176 3.78 -5.84 8.37
N PHE A 177 3.58 -5.66 7.08
CA PHE A 177 4.43 -4.89 6.19
C PHE A 177 3.68 -3.68 5.66
N PHE A 178 4.08 -2.49 6.09
CA PHE A 178 3.55 -1.22 5.62
C PHE A 178 4.34 -0.73 4.41
N ALA A 179 3.76 -0.90 3.22
CA ALA A 179 4.25 -0.30 1.98
C ALA A 179 3.90 1.20 1.99
N VAL A 180 4.90 2.04 2.19
CA VAL A 180 4.76 3.51 2.28
C VAL A 180 4.82 4.11 0.88
N LEU A 181 3.63 4.50 0.40
CA LEU A 181 3.34 4.90 -0.96
C LEU A 181 3.15 6.43 -1.10
N HIS A 182 3.74 7.20 -0.19
CA HIS A 182 3.74 8.66 -0.22
C HIS A 182 5.16 9.18 0.00
N SER A 183 5.70 9.91 -0.99
CA SER A 183 7.10 10.33 -1.02
C SER A 183 7.50 11.32 0.08
N ALA A 184 6.57 12.06 0.69
CA ALA A 184 6.88 12.94 1.82
C ALA A 184 7.15 12.18 3.14
N ILE A 185 6.67 10.95 3.30
CA ILE A 185 6.74 10.23 4.58
C ILE A 185 8.19 9.83 4.89
N THR A 186 8.65 10.08 6.12
CA THR A 186 9.98 9.69 6.61
C THR A 186 9.95 8.79 7.84
N ARG A 187 8.78 8.65 8.48
CA ARG A 187 8.55 7.81 9.67
C ARG A 187 7.10 7.35 9.72
N PHE A 188 6.82 6.25 10.41
CA PHE A 188 5.49 5.63 10.43
C PHE A 188 4.97 5.40 11.86
N SER A 189 3.67 5.63 12.05
CA SER A 189 2.93 5.30 13.27
C SER A 189 1.53 4.83 12.94
N PRO A 190 0.90 3.98 13.78
CA PRO A 190 -0.52 3.75 13.66
C PRO A 190 -1.30 5.03 13.95
N ALA A 191 -2.39 5.25 13.22
CA ALA A 191 -3.24 6.42 13.35
C ALA A 191 -4.15 6.31 14.58
N ARG A 192 -3.59 6.41 15.79
CA ARG A 192 -4.37 6.32 17.05
C ARG A 192 -5.53 7.32 17.10
N HIS A 193 -5.35 8.49 16.50
CA HIS A 193 -6.37 9.54 16.42
C HIS A 193 -7.52 9.23 15.43
N ILE A 194 -7.39 8.19 14.59
CA ILE A 194 -8.40 7.74 13.61
C ILE A 194 -9.01 6.40 14.05
N ASP A 195 -8.17 5.41 14.34
CA ASP A 195 -8.56 4.09 14.80
C ASP A 195 -7.70 3.69 16.01
N GLU A 196 -8.13 4.15 17.19
CA GLU A 196 -7.45 3.85 18.44
C GLU A 196 -7.35 2.34 18.68
N LYS A 197 -8.39 1.58 18.31
CA LYS A 197 -8.41 0.13 18.52
C LYS A 197 -7.38 -0.58 17.65
N TYR A 198 -7.22 -0.17 16.39
CA TYR A 198 -6.17 -0.68 15.51
C TYR A 198 -4.77 -0.37 16.08
N ALA A 199 -4.54 0.86 16.57
CA ALA A 199 -3.25 1.23 17.18
C ALA A 199 -2.92 0.40 18.43
N GLN A 200 -3.91 0.17 19.31
CA GLN A 200 -3.78 -0.72 20.46
C GLN A 200 -3.47 -2.17 20.04
N LEU A 201 -4.19 -2.70 19.05
CA LEU A 201 -3.96 -4.05 18.52
C LEU A 201 -2.59 -4.19 17.85
N LEU A 202 -2.08 -3.16 17.19
CA LEU A 202 -0.74 -3.19 16.59
C LEU A 202 0.35 -3.24 17.67
N SER A 203 0.16 -2.50 18.76
CA SER A 203 1.02 -2.58 19.95
C SER A 203 0.99 -3.97 20.60
N GLU A 204 -0.20 -4.55 20.75
CA GLU A 204 -0.38 -5.90 21.26
C GLU A 204 0.25 -6.96 20.32
N ALA A 205 0.12 -6.78 19.00
CA ALA A 205 0.71 -7.67 18.01
C ALA A 205 2.24 -7.74 18.17
N GLN A 206 2.90 -6.58 18.32
CA GLN A 206 4.33 -6.52 18.57
C GLN A 206 4.72 -7.26 19.85
N GLN A 207 3.97 -7.05 20.95
CA GLN A 207 4.22 -7.74 22.22
C GLN A 207 4.06 -9.26 22.11
N ARG A 208 3.22 -9.74 21.19
CA ARG A 208 2.99 -11.17 20.90
C ARG A 208 3.91 -11.74 19.82
N GLY A 209 4.92 -10.98 19.37
CA GLY A 209 5.94 -11.46 18.44
C GLY A 209 5.62 -11.27 16.96
N VAL A 210 4.61 -10.46 16.61
CA VAL A 210 4.42 -10.02 15.22
C VAL A 210 5.44 -8.93 14.89
N GLU A 211 6.23 -9.14 13.83
CA GLU A 211 7.18 -8.16 13.35
C GLU A 211 6.49 -7.05 12.55
N ILE A 212 6.94 -5.81 12.71
CA ILE A 212 6.37 -4.64 12.05
C ILE A 212 7.45 -3.98 11.19
N LEU A 213 7.22 -3.95 9.88
CA LEU A 213 8.12 -3.31 8.92
C LEU A 213 7.40 -2.18 8.20
N ALA A 214 8.09 -1.07 7.95
CA ALA A 214 7.62 0.01 7.10
C ALA A 214 8.69 0.33 6.06
N TYR A 215 8.35 0.25 4.78
CA TYR A 215 9.29 0.49 3.68
C TYR A 215 8.74 1.54 2.73
N LYS A 216 9.57 2.55 2.45
CA LYS A 216 9.27 3.63 1.52
C LYS A 216 9.55 3.23 0.09
N ALA A 217 8.58 3.53 -0.76
CA ALA A 217 8.75 3.47 -2.20
C ALA A 217 9.42 4.75 -2.74
N GLU A 218 10.36 4.57 -3.66
CA GLU A 218 10.70 5.58 -4.65
C GLU A 218 9.61 5.58 -5.71
N LEU A 219 9.11 6.75 -6.09
CA LEU A 219 7.93 6.92 -6.94
C LEU A 219 8.23 7.98 -8.01
N SER A 220 7.95 7.64 -9.26
CA SER A 220 7.97 8.57 -10.39
C SER A 220 6.94 8.15 -11.44
N ALA A 221 6.77 8.97 -12.49
CA ALA A 221 5.88 8.65 -13.60
C ALA A 221 6.36 7.44 -14.42
N GLU A 222 7.66 7.11 -14.31
CA GLU A 222 8.32 6.02 -15.02
C GLU A 222 8.26 4.71 -14.22
N GLY A 223 8.23 4.75 -12.89
CA GLY A 223 8.24 3.52 -12.10
C GLY A 223 8.13 3.71 -10.59
N MET A 224 8.13 2.56 -9.91
CA MET A 224 8.03 2.47 -8.46
C MET A 224 8.85 1.29 -7.93
N ALA A 225 9.52 1.47 -6.81
CA ALA A 225 10.23 0.40 -6.11
C ALA A 225 10.31 0.67 -4.60
N LEU A 226 10.09 -0.34 -3.75
CA LEU A 226 10.35 -0.25 -2.31
C LEU A 226 11.86 -0.31 -2.08
N LYS A 227 12.42 0.65 -1.34
CA LYS A 227 13.87 0.82 -1.19
C LYS A 227 14.36 1.07 0.23
N LYS A 228 13.61 1.85 1.02
CA LYS A 228 14.14 2.38 2.28
C LYS A 228 13.26 1.97 3.46
N SER A 229 13.83 1.22 4.40
CA SER A 229 13.21 0.99 5.71
C SER A 229 13.01 2.31 6.45
N LEU A 230 11.84 2.50 7.06
CA LEU A 230 11.49 3.69 7.84
C LEU A 230 11.36 3.35 9.33
N PRO A 231 11.71 4.28 10.23
CA PRO A 231 11.46 4.11 11.66
C PRO A 231 9.96 4.02 11.94
N VAL A 232 9.60 3.08 12.82
CA VAL A 232 8.23 2.83 13.30
C VAL A 232 8.11 3.24 14.77
N THR A 233 7.02 3.91 15.13
CA THR A 233 6.67 4.26 16.51
C THR A 233 5.21 3.93 16.77
N LEU A 234 4.93 3.10 17.79
CA LEU A 234 3.58 2.60 18.14
C LEU A 234 2.87 3.44 19.22
#